data_AF-A0A2M8Y4U8-F1
#
_entry.id   AF-A0A2M8Y4U8-F1
#
_cell.length_a   1.000
_cell.length_b   1.000
_cell.length_c   1.000
_cell.angle_alpha   90.00
_cell.angle_beta   90.00
_cell.angle_gamma   90.00
#
_symmetry.space_group_name_H-M   'P 1'
#
loop_
_entity.id
_entity.type
_entity.pdbx_description
1 polymer ?
#
loop_
_entity_poly.entity_id
_entity_poly.type
_entity_poly.pdbx_seq_one_letter_code
_entity_poly.pdbx_strand_id
1 'polypeptide(L)'
;MKTIFKNLIAALLLIIIITVAGCENANSDVDTNVDAGASSGEISGVWEKGTTHNITGDVIIPEGKSLTIEEGVTVIMDPVAKTEFIVKGNLYSLGTADNPVKFTIQEKDRTTDNKFGKKWGGILASKTCAELILDHTILEYGGSTTSDASTSVKLGLYKAVAGENLPALWFSNVNGKLVVTNSVIRNFQEDCTYIEGGNIIFSNNIFYTTGVSGGEAMNFKSGCLVDAAYNLIYSANTNAFKLSNAGVRTPQADIVAYNNTFVNTGWRRPTAKGGSVWVENAVIAHIHNNLFANTRFGIKRDTKSKEDARTTISNNFYYGYDQATVNQFQLSADIIGGTNEVRGTSAGQNDPGFVNYPLNNPVSSPDFDTSWDFHLKSNSIAIGKGTTNFVRHFNNPITFSNGLAYVSPAPATFIGAYGVAK
;
A
#
# COMPACT_ATOMS: atom_id res chain seq x y z
N MET A 1 61.31 20.23 -57.07
CA MET A 1 60.53 21.40 -56.58
C MET A 1 59.36 20.85 -55.78
N LYS A 2 59.36 21.12 -54.46
CA LYS A 2 58.37 20.73 -53.43
C LYS A 2 58.15 19.22 -53.20
N THR A 3 58.71 18.60 -52.14
CA THR A 3 58.19 18.50 -50.75
C THR A 3 56.68 18.15 -50.70
N ILE A 4 56.12 17.21 -49.94
CA ILE A 4 56.46 16.41 -48.74
C ILE A 4 55.09 15.69 -48.43
N PHE A 5 54.95 14.40 -48.07
CA PHE A 5 54.95 13.83 -46.71
C PHE A 5 54.56 12.33 -46.83
N LYS A 6 55.44 11.43 -46.34
CA LYS A 6 55.28 10.22 -45.48
C LYS A 6 54.05 9.30 -45.64
N ASN A 7 54.04 7.99 -45.38
CA ASN A 7 54.97 6.89 -45.04
C ASN A 7 54.02 5.65 -45.02
N LEU A 8 54.20 4.58 -45.80
CA LEU A 8 54.93 3.35 -45.46
C LEU A 8 54.68 2.82 -44.03
N ILE A 9 54.01 1.66 -43.89
CA ILE A 9 54.56 0.37 -43.39
C ILE A 9 53.44 -0.57 -42.93
N ALA A 10 53.56 -1.83 -43.36
CA ALA A 10 52.76 -2.99 -43.00
C ALA A 10 53.02 -3.50 -41.57
N ALA A 11 52.02 -4.12 -40.94
CA ALA A 11 52.19 -5.12 -39.88
C ALA A 11 50.89 -5.94 -39.77
N LEU A 12 50.90 -7.22 -40.15
CA LEU A 12 51.13 -8.40 -39.31
C LEU A 12 49.91 -8.76 -38.42
N LEU A 13 49.10 -9.72 -38.89
CA LEU A 13 48.10 -10.41 -38.07
C LEU A 13 48.83 -11.25 -37.00
N LEU A 14 48.57 -10.95 -35.73
CA LEU A 14 48.97 -11.79 -34.60
C LEU A 14 47.69 -12.39 -33.99
N ILE A 15 47.52 -13.70 -34.16
CA ILE A 15 46.50 -14.49 -33.48
C ILE A 15 46.99 -14.72 -32.06
N ILE A 16 46.29 -14.13 -31.09
CA ILE A 16 46.50 -14.38 -29.66
C ILE A 16 45.40 -15.32 -29.18
N ILE A 17 45.78 -16.58 -28.91
CA ILE A 17 44.99 -17.53 -28.13
C ILE A 17 45.28 -17.23 -26.66
N ILE A 18 44.32 -16.67 -25.95
CA ILE A 18 44.35 -16.57 -24.49
C ILE A 18 43.59 -17.77 -23.93
N THR A 19 44.33 -18.73 -23.40
CA THR A 19 43.85 -19.70 -22.42
C THR A 19 43.60 -18.99 -21.10
N VAL A 20 42.34 -18.87 -20.66
CA VAL A 20 42.01 -18.47 -19.29
C VAL A 20 41.71 -19.72 -18.50
N ALA A 21 42.67 -20.16 -17.69
CA ALA A 21 42.46 -21.11 -16.62
C ALA A 21 42.33 -20.33 -15.30
N GLY A 22 41.17 -20.47 -14.65
CA GLY A 22 40.99 -20.42 -13.20
C GLY A 22 41.20 -19.08 -12.47
N CYS A 23 40.11 -18.35 -12.25
CA CYS A 23 39.82 -17.84 -10.90
C CYS A 23 38.53 -18.52 -10.44
N GLU A 24 38.64 -19.23 -9.32
CA GLU A 24 37.56 -19.95 -8.66
C GLU A 24 36.41 -19.00 -8.34
N ASN A 25 35.20 -19.37 -8.78
CA ASN A 25 33.97 -18.72 -8.34
C ASN A 25 33.79 -19.01 -6.85
N ALA A 26 34.11 -18.04 -6.00
CA ALA A 26 33.63 -18.00 -4.63
C ALA A 26 32.15 -17.62 -4.61
N ASN A 27 31.28 -18.53 -5.06
CA ASN A 27 29.88 -18.60 -4.67
C ASN A 27 29.33 -20.01 -4.97
N SER A 28 29.97 -21.04 -4.42
CA SER A 28 29.41 -22.39 -4.33
C SER A 28 28.73 -22.55 -2.98
N ASP A 29 27.51 -22.04 -2.88
CA ASP A 29 26.43 -22.58 -2.04
C ASP A 29 25.15 -21.83 -2.42
N VAL A 30 24.73 -22.01 -3.67
CA VAL A 30 23.31 -21.90 -3.99
C VAL A 30 22.84 -23.35 -4.11
N ASP A 31 22.18 -23.81 -3.05
CA ASP A 31 21.33 -24.99 -3.16
C ASP A 31 20.28 -24.68 -4.23
N THR A 32 20.48 -25.26 -5.42
CA THR A 32 19.59 -25.14 -6.57
C THR A 32 18.61 -26.31 -6.62
N ASN A 33 18.42 -27.03 -5.49
CA ASN A 33 17.26 -27.88 -5.37
C ASN A 33 16.01 -27.01 -5.25
N VAL A 34 15.16 -27.08 -6.27
CA VAL A 34 13.72 -26.85 -6.13
C VAL A 34 13.18 -27.99 -5.26
N ASP A 35 13.54 -27.96 -3.98
CA ASP A 35 12.77 -28.66 -2.97
C ASP A 35 11.65 -27.71 -2.55
N ALA A 36 10.45 -28.25 -2.35
CA ALA A 36 9.34 -27.51 -1.76
C ALA A 36 9.61 -27.31 -0.25
N GLY A 37 10.79 -26.77 0.06
CA GLY A 37 11.36 -26.64 1.38
C GLY A 37 10.69 -25.51 2.14
N ALA A 38 10.25 -25.84 3.35
CA ALA A 38 9.90 -24.88 4.37
C ALA A 38 10.96 -23.76 4.45
N SER A 39 10.61 -22.54 4.06
CA SER A 39 11.50 -21.38 4.15
C SER A 39 11.27 -20.68 5.49
N SER A 40 12.31 -20.56 6.31
CA SER A 40 12.30 -19.84 7.60
C SER A 40 13.72 -19.39 7.94
N GLY A 41 13.84 -18.42 8.86
CA GLY A 41 15.12 -17.84 9.24
C GLY A 41 15.57 -16.73 8.30
N GLU A 42 16.90 -16.56 8.17
CA GLU A 42 17.48 -15.51 7.34
C GLU A 42 17.41 -15.84 5.85
N ILE A 43 16.81 -14.95 5.05
CA ILE A 43 16.60 -15.15 3.61
C ILE A 43 17.07 -13.91 2.84
N SER A 44 17.72 -14.12 1.70
CA SER A 44 18.09 -13.08 0.73
C SER A 44 18.28 -13.70 -0.66
N GLY A 45 18.43 -12.87 -1.70
CA GLY A 45 18.60 -13.33 -3.08
C GLY A 45 17.35 -13.11 -3.91
N VAL A 46 17.01 -14.09 -4.75
CA VAL A 46 15.87 -14.04 -5.67
C VAL A 46 14.99 -15.26 -5.46
N TRP A 47 13.67 -15.03 -5.38
CA TRP A 47 12.66 -16.07 -5.56
C TRP A 47 12.16 -15.99 -6.99
N GLU A 48 12.46 -17.03 -7.75
CA GLU A 48 12.27 -17.09 -9.20
C GLU A 48 10.80 -17.11 -9.59
N LYS A 49 10.50 -16.55 -10.76
CA LYS A 49 9.14 -16.45 -11.31
C LYS A 49 8.33 -17.75 -11.19
N GLY A 50 7.11 -17.64 -10.67
CA GLY A 50 6.14 -18.74 -10.61
C GLY A 50 6.41 -19.83 -9.57
N THR A 51 7.45 -19.71 -8.74
CA THR A 51 7.70 -20.68 -7.66
C THR A 51 6.68 -20.57 -6.53
N THR A 52 6.61 -21.60 -5.69
CA THR A 52 5.83 -21.59 -4.45
C THR A 52 6.74 -21.83 -3.26
N HIS A 53 6.68 -20.94 -2.26
CA HIS A 53 7.45 -21.03 -1.03
C HIS A 53 6.53 -21.25 0.16
N ASN A 54 6.69 -22.37 0.87
CA ASN A 54 5.95 -22.64 2.10
C ASN A 54 6.72 -22.07 3.30
N ILE A 55 6.11 -21.18 4.06
CA ILE A 55 6.73 -20.51 5.20
C ILE A 55 6.21 -21.14 6.48
N THR A 56 7.03 -21.94 7.16
CA THR A 56 6.65 -22.67 8.40
C THR A 56 7.27 -22.07 9.65
N GLY A 57 8.03 -20.99 9.51
CA GLY A 57 8.63 -20.22 10.60
C GLY A 57 8.86 -18.78 10.17
N ASP A 58 9.26 -17.93 11.10
CA ASP A 58 9.49 -16.50 10.79
C ASP A 58 10.58 -16.32 9.73
N VAL A 59 10.38 -15.36 8.84
CA VAL A 59 11.35 -14.97 7.81
C VAL A 59 12.01 -13.67 8.20
N ILE A 60 13.32 -13.56 8.02
CA ILE A 60 14.09 -12.34 8.27
C ILE A 60 14.95 -12.04 7.04
N ILE A 61 14.73 -10.90 6.39
CA ILE A 61 15.68 -10.38 5.40
C ILE A 61 16.76 -9.58 6.15
N PRO A 62 18.03 -10.02 6.21
CA PRO A 62 19.04 -9.36 7.03
C PRO A 62 19.38 -7.95 6.56
N GLU A 63 19.86 -7.11 7.48
CA GLU A 63 20.37 -5.78 7.15
C GLU A 63 21.52 -5.86 6.13
N GLY A 64 21.54 -4.94 5.16
CA GLY A 64 22.52 -4.95 4.08
C GLY A 64 22.31 -6.04 3.01
N LYS A 65 21.26 -6.86 3.14
CA LYS A 65 20.84 -7.85 2.13
C LYS A 65 19.52 -7.41 1.47
N SER A 66 19.17 -8.07 0.37
CA SER A 66 17.90 -7.88 -0.31
C SER A 66 17.26 -9.22 -0.66
N LEU A 67 15.93 -9.24 -0.72
CA LEU A 67 15.16 -10.29 -1.37
C LEU A 67 14.36 -9.67 -2.52
N THR A 68 14.51 -10.24 -3.71
CA THR A 68 13.64 -9.96 -4.85
C THR A 68 12.71 -11.15 -5.04
N ILE A 69 11.42 -10.89 -5.20
CA ILE A 69 10.41 -11.90 -5.47
C ILE A 69 9.82 -11.57 -6.82
N GLU A 70 10.07 -12.42 -7.80
CA GLU A 70 9.64 -12.23 -9.17
C GLU A 70 8.15 -12.56 -9.36
N GLU A 71 7.61 -12.17 -10.50
CA GLU A 71 6.19 -12.29 -10.80
C GLU A 71 5.66 -13.73 -10.67
N GLY A 72 4.40 -13.88 -10.28
CA GLY A 72 3.73 -15.18 -10.14
C GLY A 72 4.17 -16.03 -8.94
N VAL A 73 5.15 -15.58 -8.14
CA VAL A 73 5.53 -16.31 -6.92
C VAL A 73 4.37 -16.35 -5.92
N THR A 74 4.13 -17.53 -5.35
CA THR A 74 3.18 -17.72 -4.24
C THR A 74 3.92 -18.05 -2.95
N VAL A 75 3.72 -17.22 -1.93
CA VAL A 75 4.26 -17.38 -0.58
C VAL A 75 3.14 -17.86 0.33
N ILE A 76 3.22 -19.11 0.78
CA ILE A 76 2.20 -19.75 1.61
C ILE A 76 2.63 -19.75 3.07
N MET A 77 1.97 -18.91 3.85
CA MET A 77 2.21 -18.72 5.28
C MET A 77 1.48 -19.79 6.10
N ASP A 78 2.18 -20.43 7.02
CA ASP A 78 1.59 -21.45 7.90
C ASP A 78 0.68 -20.81 8.97
N PRO A 79 -0.64 -21.10 8.95
CA PRO A 79 -1.59 -20.57 9.93
C PRO A 79 -1.35 -21.05 11.37
N VAL A 80 -0.66 -22.19 11.56
CA VAL A 80 -0.37 -22.77 12.88
C VAL A 80 0.81 -22.06 13.53
N ALA A 81 1.90 -21.88 12.78
CA ALA A 81 3.09 -21.19 13.25
C ALA A 81 2.87 -19.67 13.43
N LYS A 82 1.86 -19.09 12.76
CA LYS A 82 1.55 -17.65 12.78
C LYS A 82 2.74 -16.78 12.39
N THR A 83 3.47 -17.24 11.38
CA THR A 83 4.77 -16.70 10.93
C THR A 83 4.75 -15.20 10.66
N GLU A 84 5.83 -14.53 11.01
CA GLU A 84 6.08 -13.11 10.71
C GLU A 84 7.10 -12.97 9.57
N PHE A 85 6.93 -11.94 8.72
CA PHE A 85 7.85 -11.65 7.64
C PHE A 85 8.60 -10.34 7.94
N ILE A 86 9.82 -10.45 8.45
CA ILE A 86 10.60 -9.32 8.96
C ILE A 86 11.58 -8.85 7.90
N VAL A 87 11.61 -7.54 7.64
CA VAL A 87 12.50 -6.93 6.66
C VAL A 87 13.45 -5.97 7.37
N LYS A 88 14.71 -6.38 7.56
CA LYS A 88 15.78 -5.49 8.02
C LYS A 88 16.62 -4.95 6.86
N GLY A 89 16.73 -5.72 5.77
CA GLY A 89 17.33 -5.32 4.51
C GLY A 89 16.31 -4.69 3.56
N ASN A 90 16.37 -5.04 2.27
CA ASN A 90 15.43 -4.56 1.25
C ASN A 90 14.51 -5.69 0.75
N LEU A 91 13.27 -5.35 0.40
CA LEU A 91 12.32 -6.28 -0.21
C LEU A 91 11.77 -5.69 -1.51
N TYR A 92 11.86 -6.46 -2.60
CA TYR A 92 11.28 -6.11 -3.89
C TYR A 92 10.32 -7.21 -4.33
N SER A 93 9.02 -7.04 -4.06
CA SER A 93 7.96 -7.92 -4.54
C SER A 93 7.40 -7.38 -5.85
N LEU A 94 7.74 -8.05 -6.96
CA LEU A 94 7.62 -7.53 -8.32
C LEU A 94 6.69 -8.42 -9.16
N GLY A 95 5.39 -8.30 -8.93
CA GLY A 95 4.37 -8.97 -9.72
C GLY A 95 4.07 -8.27 -11.04
N THR A 96 3.16 -8.87 -11.80
CA THR A 96 2.47 -8.23 -12.91
C THR A 96 0.95 -8.38 -12.75
N ALA A 97 0.17 -7.66 -13.55
CA ALA A 97 -1.30 -7.79 -13.52
C ALA A 97 -1.77 -9.23 -13.78
N ASP A 98 -1.10 -9.94 -14.70
CA ASP A 98 -1.41 -11.33 -15.04
C ASP A 98 -0.80 -12.32 -14.04
N ASN A 99 0.38 -12.01 -13.49
CA ASN A 99 1.11 -12.87 -12.57
C ASN A 99 1.48 -12.10 -11.29
N PRO A 100 0.53 -11.82 -10.39
CA PRO A 100 0.83 -11.11 -9.15
C PRO A 100 1.70 -11.97 -8.23
N VAL A 101 2.54 -11.34 -7.42
CA VAL A 101 3.16 -12.02 -6.26
C VAL A 101 2.10 -12.15 -5.18
N LYS A 102 1.92 -13.33 -4.59
CA LYS A 102 0.84 -13.59 -3.63
C LYS A 102 1.35 -14.13 -2.30
N PHE A 103 1.18 -13.35 -1.23
CA PHE A 103 1.36 -13.80 0.15
C PHE A 103 0.00 -14.22 0.73
N THR A 104 -0.14 -15.50 1.05
CA THR A 104 -1.43 -16.13 1.36
C THR A 104 -1.28 -17.28 2.34
N ILE A 105 -2.37 -18.00 2.59
CA ILE A 105 -2.41 -19.30 3.25
C ILE A 105 -2.78 -20.40 2.24
N GLN A 106 -2.71 -21.66 2.69
CA GLN A 106 -3.17 -22.80 1.90
C GLN A 106 -4.64 -22.65 1.50
N GLU A 107 -4.99 -23.10 0.29
CA GLU A 107 -6.33 -22.93 -0.27
C GLU A 107 -7.43 -23.54 0.61
N LYS A 108 -7.18 -24.72 1.18
CA LYS A 108 -8.10 -25.38 2.12
C LYS A 108 -8.46 -24.53 3.34
N ASP A 109 -7.60 -23.58 3.71
CA ASP A 109 -7.78 -22.72 4.88
C ASP A 109 -8.45 -21.38 4.50
N ARG A 110 -8.74 -21.11 3.22
CA ARG A 110 -9.43 -19.90 2.74
C ARG A 110 -10.96 -20.03 2.87
N THR A 111 -11.42 -20.26 4.09
CA THR A 111 -12.84 -20.46 4.42
C THR A 111 -13.52 -19.15 4.82
N THR A 112 -14.86 -19.15 4.87
CA THR A 112 -15.66 -18.03 5.38
C THR A 112 -15.28 -17.64 6.81
N ASP A 113 -14.98 -18.62 7.68
CA ASP A 113 -14.55 -18.38 9.07
C ASP A 113 -13.21 -17.64 9.14
N ASN A 114 -12.39 -17.77 8.11
CA ASN A 114 -11.08 -17.15 8.00
C ASN A 114 -11.11 -15.85 7.18
N LYS A 115 -12.30 -15.34 6.82
CA LYS A 115 -12.49 -14.15 5.98
C LYS A 115 -11.75 -12.90 6.47
N PHE A 116 -11.54 -12.76 7.78
CA PHE A 116 -10.80 -11.63 8.36
C PHE A 116 -9.37 -12.00 8.80
N GLY A 117 -8.82 -13.10 8.27
CA GLY A 117 -7.40 -13.43 8.42
C GLY A 117 -7.02 -13.98 9.79
N LYS A 118 -6.03 -13.34 10.42
CA LYS A 118 -5.38 -13.75 11.68
C LYS A 118 -4.53 -15.02 11.55
N LYS A 119 -4.06 -15.34 10.34
CA LYS A 119 -3.34 -16.60 10.08
C LYS A 119 -1.83 -16.47 10.13
N TRP A 120 -1.31 -15.34 9.68
CA TRP A 120 0.11 -15.01 9.79
C TRP A 120 0.25 -13.55 10.24
N GLY A 121 1.46 -13.09 10.55
CA GLY A 121 1.67 -11.75 11.07
C GLY A 121 1.37 -10.67 10.04
N GLY A 122 2.36 -10.42 9.18
CA GLY A 122 2.38 -9.37 8.19
C GLY A 122 3.83 -9.12 7.76
N ILE A 123 4.03 -8.12 6.91
CA ILE A 123 5.36 -7.67 6.52
C ILE A 123 5.79 -6.55 7.49
N LEU A 124 6.84 -6.80 8.26
CA LEU A 124 7.34 -5.91 9.29
C LEU A 124 8.71 -5.36 8.90
N ALA A 125 8.70 -4.22 8.21
CA ALA A 125 9.92 -3.53 7.75
C ALA A 125 10.47 -2.59 8.83
N SER A 126 11.64 -2.95 9.35
CA SER A 126 12.28 -2.28 10.47
C SER A 126 12.84 -0.89 10.08
N LYS A 127 13.42 -0.20 11.06
CA LYS A 127 14.11 1.09 10.83
C LYS A 127 15.36 0.97 9.93
N THR A 128 15.89 -0.23 9.74
CA THR A 128 17.06 -0.48 8.87
C THR A 128 16.65 -0.79 7.43
N CYS A 129 15.37 -1.11 7.19
CA CYS A 129 14.87 -1.34 5.84
C CYS A 129 14.95 -0.06 5.02
N ALA A 130 15.87 0.00 4.05
CA ALA A 130 16.08 1.19 3.25
C ALA A 130 15.06 1.28 2.11
N GLU A 131 14.70 0.14 1.52
CA GLU A 131 13.85 0.08 0.34
C GLU A 131 12.86 -1.07 0.40
N LEU A 132 11.58 -0.76 0.14
CA LEU A 132 10.53 -1.76 0.00
C LEU A 132 9.63 -1.43 -1.20
N ILE A 133 9.46 -2.39 -2.10
CA ILE A 133 8.53 -2.32 -3.24
C ILE A 133 7.53 -3.47 -3.11
N LEU A 134 6.25 -3.15 -3.17
CA LEU A 134 5.16 -4.06 -3.49
C LEU A 134 4.49 -3.56 -4.78
N ASP A 135 4.82 -4.17 -5.92
CA ASP A 135 4.16 -3.88 -7.20
C ASP A 135 3.39 -5.13 -7.64
N HIS A 136 2.10 -4.99 -7.95
CA HIS A 136 1.20 -6.11 -8.24
C HIS A 136 1.31 -7.25 -7.22
N THR A 137 1.31 -6.88 -5.94
CA THR A 137 1.40 -7.84 -4.84
C THR A 137 0.02 -8.01 -4.18
N ILE A 138 -0.35 -9.26 -3.89
CA ILE A 138 -1.54 -9.59 -3.11
C ILE A 138 -1.08 -10.01 -1.72
N LEU A 139 -1.51 -9.26 -0.69
CA LEU A 139 -1.38 -9.65 0.71
C LEU A 139 -2.75 -10.06 1.23
N GLU A 140 -2.85 -11.27 1.80
CA GLU A 140 -4.10 -11.74 2.36
C GLU A 140 -3.97 -12.65 3.59
N TYR A 141 -5.04 -12.68 4.40
CA TYR A 141 -5.22 -13.56 5.56
C TYR A 141 -4.26 -13.36 6.75
N GLY A 142 -3.51 -12.25 6.81
CA GLY A 142 -2.62 -11.96 7.92
C GLY A 142 -3.30 -11.24 9.10
N GLY A 143 -2.49 -10.63 9.96
CA GLY A 143 -2.91 -9.93 11.18
C GLY A 143 -3.03 -10.82 12.41
N SER A 144 -2.10 -11.76 12.60
CA SER A 144 -2.02 -12.57 13.83
C SER A 144 -1.77 -11.68 15.06
N THR A 145 -2.21 -12.16 16.23
CA THR A 145 -1.96 -11.51 17.52
C THR A 145 -0.60 -11.92 18.04
N THR A 146 0.24 -10.95 18.41
CA THR A 146 1.57 -11.18 18.97
C THR A 146 1.50 -11.87 20.33
N SER A 147 2.56 -12.62 20.66
CA SER A 147 2.83 -13.14 22.00
C SER A 147 4.25 -12.74 22.43
N ASP A 148 4.65 -13.01 23.66
CA ASP A 148 6.05 -12.80 24.09
C ASP A 148 7.06 -13.62 23.26
N ALA A 149 6.58 -14.69 22.59
CA ALA A 149 7.41 -15.51 21.72
C ALA A 149 7.58 -14.93 20.30
N SER A 150 6.72 -13.99 19.89
CA SER A 150 6.77 -13.35 18.56
C SER A 150 8.12 -12.69 18.30
N THR A 151 8.68 -12.87 17.10
CA THR A 151 9.98 -12.29 16.76
C THR A 151 9.93 -10.77 16.74
N SER A 152 8.84 -10.17 16.27
CA SER A 152 8.56 -8.74 16.32
C SER A 152 8.67 -8.18 17.75
N VAL A 153 8.10 -8.86 18.73
CA VAL A 153 8.17 -8.48 20.15
C VAL A 153 9.60 -8.58 20.65
N LYS A 154 10.28 -9.71 20.40
CA LYS A 154 11.69 -9.93 20.83
C LYS A 154 12.66 -8.91 20.23
N LEU A 155 12.42 -8.49 18.99
CA LEU A 155 13.25 -7.53 18.27
C LEU A 155 12.84 -6.06 18.51
N GLY A 156 11.81 -5.80 19.32
CA GLY A 156 11.31 -4.45 19.58
C GLY A 156 10.74 -3.76 18.35
N LEU A 157 10.18 -4.52 17.41
CA LEU A 157 9.50 -4.04 16.21
C LEU A 157 8.02 -3.80 16.52
N TYR A 158 7.39 -2.88 15.78
CA TYR A 158 5.96 -2.54 15.84
C TYR A 158 5.30 -2.64 17.23
N LYS A 159 5.08 -1.51 17.91
CA LYS A 159 4.55 -1.42 19.29
C LYS A 159 5.33 -2.21 20.36
N ALA A 160 6.15 -3.22 19.99
CA ALA A 160 7.03 -4.01 20.83
C ALA A 160 6.34 -4.66 22.04
N VAL A 161 5.09 -5.10 21.90
CA VAL A 161 4.31 -5.73 22.98
C VAL A 161 3.49 -6.93 22.49
N ALA A 162 3.25 -7.88 23.40
CA ALA A 162 2.33 -8.99 23.19
C ALA A 162 0.86 -8.53 23.23
N GLY A 163 -0.02 -9.31 22.60
CA GLY A 163 -1.46 -9.06 22.59
C GLY A 163 -1.94 -8.08 21.51
N GLU A 164 -1.04 -7.57 20.68
CA GLU A 164 -1.35 -6.66 19.57
C GLU A 164 -1.53 -7.43 18.28
N ASN A 165 -2.51 -7.06 17.46
CA ASN A 165 -2.60 -7.60 16.11
C ASN A 165 -1.60 -6.87 15.20
N LEU A 166 -0.91 -7.62 14.37
CA LEU A 166 0.04 -7.09 13.40
C LEU A 166 -0.70 -6.47 12.18
N PRO A 167 -0.17 -5.41 11.57
CA PRO A 167 -0.71 -4.90 10.31
C PRO A 167 -0.26 -5.76 9.13
N ALA A 168 -0.91 -5.62 7.96
CA ALA A 168 -0.42 -6.27 6.74
C ALA A 168 0.98 -5.77 6.35
N LEU A 169 1.23 -4.47 6.53
CA LEU A 169 2.51 -3.82 6.30
C LEU A 169 2.82 -2.80 7.40
N TRP A 170 3.93 -2.99 8.09
CA TRP A 170 4.57 -1.99 8.92
C TRP A 170 5.88 -1.54 8.28
N PHE A 171 6.17 -0.24 8.30
CA PHE A 171 7.42 0.33 7.79
C PHE A 171 7.84 1.50 8.67
N SER A 172 9.12 1.58 9.08
CA SER A 172 9.55 2.53 10.13
C SER A 172 10.83 3.33 9.84
N ASN A 173 11.38 3.22 8.64
CA ASN A 173 12.58 3.99 8.27
C ASN A 173 12.21 5.37 7.72
N VAL A 174 12.53 6.43 8.46
CA VAL A 174 12.27 7.84 8.05
C VAL A 174 13.04 8.26 6.80
N ASN A 175 14.19 7.64 6.55
CA ASN A 175 14.99 7.89 5.35
C ASN A 175 14.72 6.84 4.26
N GLY A 176 13.83 5.89 4.53
CA GLY A 176 13.54 4.79 3.63
C GLY A 176 12.62 5.19 2.47
N LYS A 177 12.51 4.28 1.51
CA LYS A 177 11.66 4.41 0.33
C LYS A 177 10.65 3.27 0.33
N LEU A 178 9.37 3.60 0.20
CA LEU A 178 8.29 2.64 0.16
C LEU A 178 7.39 2.91 -1.04
N VAL A 179 7.25 1.90 -1.90
CA VAL A 179 6.26 1.92 -2.98
C VAL A 179 5.33 0.74 -2.78
N VAL A 180 4.03 1.03 -2.73
CA VAL A 180 2.96 0.03 -2.81
C VAL A 180 2.07 0.44 -3.97
N THR A 181 2.13 -0.31 -5.06
CA THR A 181 1.40 0.04 -6.27
C THR A 181 0.76 -1.17 -6.94
N ASN A 182 -0.38 -0.94 -7.59
CA ASN A 182 -1.17 -1.96 -8.29
C ASN A 182 -1.48 -3.20 -7.44
N SER A 183 -1.48 -3.05 -6.11
CA SER A 183 -1.48 -4.15 -5.15
C SER A 183 -2.85 -4.32 -4.50
N VAL A 184 -3.11 -5.51 -3.98
CA VAL A 184 -4.35 -5.84 -3.27
C VAL A 184 -4.03 -6.23 -1.84
N ILE A 185 -4.68 -5.58 -0.88
CA ILE A 185 -4.59 -5.96 0.53
C ILE A 185 -5.99 -6.29 1.03
N ARG A 186 -6.21 -7.56 1.39
CA ARG A 186 -7.54 -8.07 1.71
C ARG A 186 -7.54 -9.10 2.83
N ASN A 187 -8.71 -9.33 3.43
CA ASN A 187 -8.89 -10.39 4.42
C ASN A 187 -7.93 -10.29 5.62
N PHE A 188 -7.68 -9.07 6.12
CA PHE A 188 -6.81 -8.82 7.28
C PHE A 188 -7.61 -8.53 8.54
N GLN A 189 -7.05 -8.89 9.70
CA GLN A 189 -7.72 -8.78 11.00
C GLN A 189 -7.71 -7.35 11.58
N GLU A 190 -6.68 -6.56 11.24
CA GLU A 190 -6.39 -5.24 11.80
C GLU A 190 -6.05 -4.22 10.68
N ASP A 191 -5.29 -3.17 11.00
CA ASP A 191 -4.76 -2.19 10.06
C ASP A 191 -4.09 -2.90 8.88
N CYS A 192 -4.40 -2.47 7.66
CA CYS A 192 -3.67 -2.95 6.50
C CYS A 192 -2.27 -2.37 6.51
N THR A 193 -2.12 -1.06 6.78
CA THR A 193 -0.81 -0.45 6.90
C THR A 193 -0.67 0.35 8.18
N TYR A 194 0.56 0.37 8.72
CA TYR A 194 0.97 1.26 9.80
C TYR A 194 2.37 1.78 9.47
N ILE A 195 2.46 3.00 8.95
CA ILE A 195 3.67 3.55 8.37
C ILE A 195 4.21 4.69 9.23
N GLU A 196 5.47 4.59 9.65
CA GLU A 196 6.15 5.48 10.59
C GLU A 196 7.47 5.99 10.01
N GLY A 197 7.44 6.58 8.82
CA GLY A 197 8.62 7.14 8.20
C GLY A 197 8.73 6.82 6.73
N GLY A 198 9.34 7.71 5.96
CA GLY A 198 9.87 7.43 4.63
C GLY A 198 9.29 8.31 3.53
N ASN A 199 9.83 8.12 2.33
CA ASN A 199 9.34 8.65 1.07
C ASN A 199 8.43 7.60 0.42
N ILE A 200 7.14 7.91 0.31
CA ILE A 200 6.11 6.88 0.19
C ILE A 200 5.16 7.16 -0.99
N ILE A 201 4.98 6.17 -1.86
CA ILE A 201 3.94 6.16 -2.88
C ILE A 201 2.99 4.99 -2.61
N PHE A 202 1.70 5.30 -2.46
CA PHE A 202 0.61 4.33 -2.47
C PHE A 202 -0.30 4.63 -3.66
N SER A 203 -0.19 3.87 -4.74
CA SER A 203 -0.96 4.15 -5.95
C SER A 203 -1.68 2.96 -6.54
N ASN A 204 -2.90 3.16 -7.04
CA ASN A 204 -3.62 2.15 -7.83
C ASN A 204 -3.90 0.84 -7.07
N ASN A 205 -3.95 0.90 -5.74
CA ASN A 205 -4.17 -0.29 -4.92
C ASN A 205 -5.66 -0.52 -4.61
N ILE A 206 -6.00 -1.74 -4.23
CA ILE A 206 -7.34 -2.11 -3.76
C ILE A 206 -7.27 -2.67 -2.33
N PHE A 207 -8.08 -2.13 -1.44
CA PHE A 207 -8.21 -2.57 -0.05
C PHE A 207 -9.65 -3.00 0.21
N TYR A 208 -9.87 -4.24 0.69
CA TYR A 208 -11.22 -4.70 1.01
C TYR A 208 -11.26 -5.83 2.03
N THR A 209 -12.40 -5.95 2.73
CA THR A 209 -12.63 -7.01 3.73
C THR A 209 -11.54 -7.03 4.81
N THR A 210 -11.23 -5.87 5.40
CA THR A 210 -10.13 -5.72 6.37
C THR A 210 -10.58 -5.08 7.69
N GLY A 211 -10.04 -5.57 8.82
CA GLY A 211 -10.36 -5.11 10.16
C GLY A 211 -11.63 -5.71 10.76
N VAL A 212 -11.67 -5.92 12.08
CA VAL A 212 -12.84 -6.43 12.82
C VAL A 212 -13.23 -5.53 14.00
N SER A 213 -12.36 -5.40 15.00
CA SER A 213 -12.53 -4.49 16.16
C SER A 213 -11.95 -3.09 15.94
N GLY A 214 -11.23 -2.94 14.83
CA GLY A 214 -10.45 -1.80 14.38
C GLY A 214 -9.95 -2.12 12.97
N GLY A 215 -9.07 -1.30 12.42
CA GLY A 215 -8.47 -1.54 11.12
C GLY A 215 -8.64 -0.37 10.18
N GLU A 216 -7.55 0.34 9.96
CA GLU A 216 -7.39 1.35 8.93
C GLU A 216 -6.88 0.71 7.63
N ALA A 217 -7.33 1.17 6.46
CA ALA A 217 -6.70 0.74 5.20
C ALA A 217 -5.30 1.35 5.06
N MET A 218 -5.14 2.64 5.34
CA MET A 218 -3.85 3.31 5.29
C MET A 218 -3.65 4.23 6.50
N ASN A 219 -2.70 3.87 7.37
CA ASN A 219 -2.39 4.60 8.61
C ASN A 219 -0.98 5.19 8.55
N PHE A 220 -0.88 6.50 8.40
CA PHE A 220 0.38 7.24 8.31
C PHE A 220 0.65 8.02 9.61
N LYS A 221 1.87 7.87 10.12
CA LYS A 221 2.39 8.56 11.31
C LYS A 221 3.43 9.62 10.94
N SER A 222 4.02 10.27 11.95
CA SER A 222 5.15 11.19 11.76
C SER A 222 6.33 10.54 11.03
N GLY A 223 7.13 11.37 10.34
CA GLY A 223 8.25 10.92 9.53
C GLY A 223 7.91 10.62 8.07
N CYS A 224 6.63 10.67 7.70
CA CYS A 224 6.15 10.27 6.37
C CYS A 224 6.00 11.47 5.42
N LEU A 225 6.55 11.36 4.21
CA LEU A 225 6.17 12.14 3.04
C LEU A 225 5.44 11.21 2.08
N VAL A 226 4.16 11.46 1.80
CA VAL A 226 3.27 10.48 1.17
C VAL A 226 2.53 11.07 -0.01
N ASP A 227 2.56 10.39 -1.16
CA ASP A 227 1.54 10.52 -2.19
C ASP A 227 0.65 9.26 -2.19
N ALA A 228 -0.63 9.40 -1.85
CA ALA A 228 -1.62 8.33 -1.85
C ALA A 228 -2.70 8.59 -2.92
N ALA A 229 -2.63 7.85 -4.03
CA ALA A 229 -3.34 8.21 -5.25
C ALA A 229 -4.09 7.04 -5.92
N TYR A 230 -5.28 7.27 -6.47
CA TYR A 230 -5.97 6.25 -7.29
C TYR A 230 -6.24 4.91 -6.60
N ASN A 231 -6.33 4.91 -5.27
CA ASN A 231 -6.66 3.70 -4.51
C ASN A 231 -8.17 3.53 -4.38
N LEU A 232 -8.64 2.29 -4.48
CA LEU A 232 -9.99 1.89 -4.13
C LEU A 232 -9.99 1.25 -2.73
N ILE A 233 -10.77 1.79 -1.82
CA ILE A 233 -10.94 1.23 -0.48
C ILE A 233 -12.41 0.93 -0.25
N TYR A 234 -12.72 -0.35 -0.08
CA TYR A 234 -14.06 -0.83 0.19
C TYR A 234 -14.17 -1.41 1.60
N SER A 235 -15.14 -0.89 2.37
CA SER A 235 -15.56 -1.43 3.66
C SER A 235 -14.39 -1.66 4.64
N ALA A 236 -13.40 -0.76 4.67
CA ALA A 236 -12.42 -0.76 5.75
C ALA A 236 -13.15 -0.54 7.08
N ASN A 237 -12.76 -1.27 8.11
CA ASN A 237 -13.52 -1.32 9.37
C ASN A 237 -13.67 0.06 10.03
N THR A 238 -12.56 0.80 10.13
CA THR A 238 -12.51 2.12 10.75
C THR A 238 -12.41 3.23 9.71
N ASN A 239 -11.23 3.46 9.13
CA ASN A 239 -11.01 4.51 8.15
C ASN A 239 -10.29 3.98 6.90
N ALA A 240 -10.49 4.65 5.78
CA ALA A 240 -9.67 4.45 4.60
C ALA A 240 -8.31 5.10 4.84
N PHE A 241 -8.31 6.32 5.39
CA PHE A 241 -7.11 7.01 5.81
C PHE A 241 -7.14 7.38 7.29
N LYS A 242 -6.05 7.07 7.99
CA LYS A 242 -5.71 7.69 9.26
C LYS A 242 -4.40 8.46 9.09
N LEU A 243 -4.49 9.78 9.15
CA LEU A 243 -3.41 10.72 8.89
C LEU A 243 -3.02 11.39 10.21
N SER A 244 -1.80 11.18 10.68
CA SER A 244 -1.39 11.61 12.02
C SER A 244 0.08 12.00 12.06
N ASN A 245 0.47 13.06 12.78
CA ASN A 245 1.88 13.27 13.14
C ASN A 245 2.25 12.61 14.50
N ALA A 246 1.50 11.59 14.94
CA ALA A 246 1.86 10.87 16.16
C ALA A 246 3.27 10.26 16.04
N GLY A 247 4.01 10.23 17.16
CA GLY A 247 5.42 9.82 17.23
C GLY A 247 6.41 10.97 17.12
N VAL A 248 5.98 12.14 16.62
CA VAL A 248 6.77 13.39 16.54
C VAL A 248 8.17 13.20 15.94
N ARG A 249 8.25 12.39 14.87
CA ARG A 249 9.46 12.17 14.07
C ARG A 249 9.63 13.28 13.02
N THR A 250 10.83 13.38 12.47
CA THR A 250 11.17 14.30 11.37
C THR A 250 11.31 13.52 10.07
N PRO A 251 10.73 13.99 8.94
CA PRO A 251 9.91 15.20 8.81
C PRO A 251 8.53 15.08 9.50
N GLN A 252 7.85 16.21 9.69
CA GLN A 252 6.43 16.19 10.04
C GLN A 252 5.66 15.40 8.96
N ALA A 253 4.66 14.63 9.38
CA ALA A 253 3.80 13.91 8.47
C ALA A 253 3.14 14.88 7.47
N ASP A 254 3.43 14.68 6.19
CA ASP A 254 2.93 15.45 5.07
C ASP A 254 2.39 14.49 4.00
N ILE A 255 1.07 14.50 3.82
CA ILE A 255 0.36 13.53 2.99
C ILE A 255 -0.45 14.24 1.90
N VAL A 256 -0.19 13.91 0.64
CA VAL A 256 -0.99 14.29 -0.52
C VAL A 256 -1.87 13.11 -0.91
N ALA A 257 -3.15 13.16 -0.56
CA ALA A 257 -4.13 12.11 -0.83
C ALA A 257 -5.09 12.56 -1.92
N TYR A 258 -5.02 11.96 -3.11
CA TYR A 258 -5.80 12.43 -4.25
C TYR A 258 -6.35 11.35 -5.16
N ASN A 259 -7.48 11.66 -5.81
CA ASN A 259 -8.10 10.74 -6.76
C ASN A 259 -8.34 9.34 -6.17
N ASN A 260 -8.69 9.19 -4.89
CA ASN A 260 -9.04 7.89 -4.32
C ASN A 260 -10.56 7.70 -4.31
N THR A 261 -11.03 6.45 -4.30
CA THR A 261 -12.45 6.11 -4.12
C THR A 261 -12.61 5.32 -2.82
N PHE A 262 -13.43 5.84 -1.90
CA PHE A 262 -13.79 5.17 -0.65
C PHE A 262 -15.26 4.76 -0.71
N VAL A 263 -15.52 3.50 -0.43
CA VAL A 263 -16.85 2.90 -0.54
C VAL A 263 -17.21 2.17 0.74
N ASN A 264 -18.35 2.49 1.36
CA ASN A 264 -18.86 1.78 2.55
C ASN A 264 -17.90 1.77 3.77
N THR A 265 -16.89 2.64 3.80
CA THR A 265 -15.88 2.65 4.87
C THR A 265 -16.44 3.17 6.20
N GLY A 266 -16.01 2.55 7.30
CA GLY A 266 -16.23 3.03 8.68
C GLY A 266 -17.53 2.61 9.34
N TRP A 267 -18.43 1.95 8.62
CA TRP A 267 -19.71 1.47 9.15
C TRP A 267 -19.58 0.26 10.08
N ARG A 268 -18.56 -0.57 9.88
CA ARG A 268 -18.36 -1.80 10.67
C ARG A 268 -17.80 -1.55 12.06
N ARG A 269 -17.28 -0.35 12.34
CA ARG A 269 -16.88 0.08 13.69
C ARG A 269 -17.97 0.92 14.36
N PRO A 270 -18.74 0.39 15.33
CA PRO A 270 -19.89 1.10 15.92
C PRO A 270 -19.49 2.14 16.99
N THR A 271 -18.38 2.86 16.80
CA THR A 271 -17.91 3.89 17.75
C THR A 271 -17.84 5.28 17.09
N ALA A 272 -17.59 6.33 17.87
CA ALA A 272 -17.35 7.68 17.35
C ALA A 272 -16.04 7.80 16.53
N LYS A 273 -15.13 6.84 16.75
CA LYS A 273 -13.94 6.58 15.93
C LYS A 273 -14.35 5.67 14.77
N GLY A 274 -14.09 6.07 13.54
CA GLY A 274 -14.45 5.33 12.32
C GLY A 274 -15.24 6.18 11.34
N GLY A 275 -14.59 6.56 10.24
CA GLY A 275 -15.07 7.38 9.14
C GLY A 275 -14.09 7.31 7.98
N SER A 276 -14.39 7.84 6.79
CA SER A 276 -13.50 7.60 5.63
C SER A 276 -12.07 8.08 5.83
N VAL A 277 -11.90 9.30 6.36
CA VAL A 277 -10.60 9.90 6.61
C VAL A 277 -10.59 10.48 8.02
N TRP A 278 -9.53 10.21 8.77
CA TRP A 278 -9.28 10.77 10.10
C TRP A 278 -7.97 11.56 10.10
N VAL A 279 -8.03 12.86 10.38
CA VAL A 279 -6.85 13.73 10.53
C VAL A 279 -6.63 14.12 11.99
N GLU A 280 -5.40 14.02 12.47
CA GLU A 280 -5.08 14.33 13.87
C GLU A 280 -3.60 14.74 14.06
N ASN A 281 -3.30 15.23 15.26
CA ASN A 281 -1.96 15.47 15.77
C ASN A 281 -1.09 16.30 14.84
N ALA A 282 -1.53 17.47 14.39
CA ALA A 282 -0.74 18.37 13.53
C ALA A 282 -0.19 17.71 12.26
N VAL A 283 -0.89 16.74 11.66
CA VAL A 283 -0.54 16.27 10.32
C VAL A 283 -0.79 17.37 9.28
N ILE A 284 0.05 17.46 8.25
CA ILE A 284 -0.24 18.26 7.05
C ILE A 284 -0.92 17.33 6.06
N ALA A 285 -2.17 17.62 5.69
CA ALA A 285 -2.93 16.79 4.75
C ALA A 285 -3.41 17.62 3.55
N HIS A 286 -3.08 17.16 2.34
CA HIS A 286 -3.54 17.73 1.08
C HIS A 286 -4.52 16.74 0.43
N ILE A 287 -5.82 16.94 0.66
CA ILE A 287 -6.89 15.98 0.33
C ILE A 287 -7.73 16.51 -0.85
N HIS A 288 -7.48 15.96 -2.04
CA HIS A 288 -8.05 16.49 -3.30
C HIS A 288 -8.69 15.41 -4.17
N ASN A 289 -9.79 15.69 -4.87
CA ASN A 289 -10.36 14.77 -5.87
C ASN A 289 -10.74 13.38 -5.33
N ASN A 290 -11.02 13.20 -4.04
CA ASN A 290 -11.41 11.89 -3.51
C ASN A 290 -12.95 11.73 -3.55
N LEU A 291 -13.40 10.52 -3.89
CA LEU A 291 -14.82 10.15 -3.99
C LEU A 291 -15.22 9.30 -2.78
N PHE A 292 -16.19 9.80 -2.02
CA PHE A 292 -16.78 9.18 -0.84
C PHE A 292 -18.17 8.66 -1.21
N ALA A 293 -18.30 7.37 -1.51
CA ALA A 293 -19.58 6.73 -1.84
C ALA A 293 -20.09 5.90 -0.67
N ASN A 294 -21.25 6.26 -0.13
CA ASN A 294 -21.90 5.55 0.97
C ASN A 294 -21.00 5.36 2.20
N THR A 295 -20.05 6.26 2.41
CA THR A 295 -19.13 6.16 3.53
C THR A 295 -19.79 6.62 4.81
N ARG A 296 -19.37 6.08 5.97
CA ARG A 296 -19.97 6.49 7.23
C ARG A 296 -19.73 7.96 7.52
N PHE A 297 -18.54 8.49 7.33
CA PHE A 297 -18.31 9.93 7.45
C PHE A 297 -17.44 10.42 6.30
N GLY A 298 -17.44 11.73 6.07
CA GLY A 298 -16.50 12.38 5.16
C GLY A 298 -15.08 12.44 5.75
N ILE A 299 -14.45 13.61 5.63
CA ILE A 299 -13.16 13.88 6.28
C ILE A 299 -13.46 14.29 7.72
N LYS A 300 -12.95 13.52 8.68
CA LYS A 300 -13.05 13.82 10.11
C LYS A 300 -11.73 14.32 10.67
N ARG A 301 -11.82 15.16 11.71
CA ARG A 301 -10.67 15.57 12.52
C ARG A 301 -10.82 15.23 14.00
N ASP A 302 -9.70 15.01 14.66
CA ASP A 302 -9.66 15.08 16.13
C ASP A 302 -9.85 16.54 16.56
N THR A 303 -10.91 16.81 17.34
CA THR A 303 -11.22 18.16 17.82
C THR A 303 -10.30 18.62 18.94
N LYS A 304 -9.59 17.71 19.60
CA LYS A 304 -8.62 18.00 20.67
C LYS A 304 -7.21 18.19 20.15
N SER A 305 -6.83 17.39 19.16
CA SER A 305 -5.49 17.39 18.57
C SER A 305 -5.61 17.50 17.05
N LYS A 306 -5.91 18.71 16.59
CA LYS A 306 -6.23 19.01 15.19
C LYS A 306 -5.02 18.86 14.27
N GLU A 307 -5.30 18.76 12.98
CA GLU A 307 -4.38 18.90 11.86
C GLU A 307 -3.62 20.25 11.85
N ASP A 308 -2.52 20.30 11.09
CA ASP A 308 -1.74 21.52 10.85
C ASP A 308 -2.51 22.48 9.92
N ALA A 309 -2.35 23.79 10.13
CA ALA A 309 -3.03 24.83 9.36
C ALA A 309 -2.66 24.85 7.86
N ARG A 310 -1.57 24.20 7.45
CA ARG A 310 -1.20 24.00 6.04
C ARG A 310 -2.06 22.97 5.30
N THR A 311 -2.90 22.23 6.02
CA THR A 311 -3.84 21.26 5.44
C THR A 311 -4.74 21.94 4.41
N THR A 312 -4.84 21.33 3.21
CA THR A 312 -5.71 21.79 2.13
C THR A 312 -6.70 20.71 1.75
N ILE A 313 -7.94 21.11 1.51
CA ILE A 313 -9.02 20.21 1.10
C ILE A 313 -9.73 20.87 -0.07
N SER A 314 -9.91 20.15 -1.18
CA SER A 314 -10.74 20.66 -2.27
C SER A 314 -11.22 19.57 -3.23
N ASN A 315 -12.30 19.87 -3.97
CA ASN A 315 -12.75 19.04 -5.09
C ASN A 315 -13.06 17.58 -4.71
N ASN A 316 -13.44 17.29 -3.46
CA ASN A 316 -13.89 15.95 -3.09
C ASN A 316 -15.39 15.79 -3.35
N PHE A 317 -15.82 14.54 -3.53
CA PHE A 317 -17.18 14.19 -3.91
C PHE A 317 -17.82 13.29 -2.85
N TYR A 318 -19.04 13.60 -2.41
CA TYR A 318 -19.74 12.86 -1.36
C TYR A 318 -21.13 12.45 -1.82
N TYR A 319 -21.37 11.15 -1.80
CA TYR A 319 -22.62 10.52 -2.18
C TYR A 319 -23.14 9.62 -1.05
N GLY A 320 -24.46 9.62 -0.85
CA GLY A 320 -25.15 8.67 0.01
C GLY A 320 -26.44 8.20 -0.65
N TYR A 321 -26.63 6.88 -0.71
CA TYR A 321 -27.83 6.26 -1.29
C TYR A 321 -29.09 6.59 -0.49
N ASP A 322 -29.00 6.60 0.85
CA ASP A 322 -30.09 6.94 1.76
C ASP A 322 -29.79 8.20 2.58
N GLN A 323 -30.83 8.76 3.20
CA GLN A 323 -30.71 9.99 3.97
C GLN A 323 -29.89 9.78 5.25
N ALA A 324 -29.93 8.58 5.84
CA ALA A 324 -29.16 8.27 7.04
C ALA A 324 -27.65 8.41 6.78
N THR A 325 -27.20 7.92 5.63
CA THR A 325 -25.83 8.03 5.11
C THR A 325 -25.48 9.47 4.75
N VAL A 326 -26.37 10.16 4.03
CA VAL A 326 -26.17 11.58 3.68
C VAL A 326 -25.96 12.45 4.91
N ASN A 327 -26.75 12.23 5.96
CA ASN A 327 -26.65 13.00 7.19
C ASN A 327 -25.29 12.83 7.88
N GLN A 328 -24.63 11.69 7.70
CA GLN A 328 -23.38 11.45 8.41
C GLN A 328 -22.21 12.27 7.87
N PHE A 329 -22.13 12.56 6.57
CA PHE A 329 -20.99 13.30 6.02
C PHE A 329 -21.23 14.82 5.94
N GLN A 330 -22.30 15.35 6.54
CA GLN A 330 -22.52 16.79 6.60
C GLN A 330 -21.52 17.46 7.54
N LEU A 331 -21.21 18.74 7.27
CA LEU A 331 -20.22 19.48 8.06
C LEU A 331 -20.67 19.66 9.51
N SER A 332 -19.69 19.53 10.41
CA SER A 332 -19.87 19.67 11.86
C SER A 332 -18.57 20.20 12.48
N ALA A 333 -18.46 20.18 13.80
CA ALA A 333 -17.20 20.50 14.48
C ALA A 333 -16.08 19.50 14.13
N ASP A 334 -16.42 18.22 13.97
CA ASP A 334 -15.49 17.12 13.73
C ASP A 334 -15.52 16.57 12.30
N ILE A 335 -16.46 17.02 11.45
CA ILE A 335 -16.53 16.70 10.01
C ILE A 335 -16.24 17.97 9.22
N ILE A 336 -15.22 17.89 8.37
CA ILE A 336 -14.59 19.03 7.73
C ILE A 336 -14.73 18.93 6.22
N GLY A 337 -14.55 20.07 5.55
CA GLY A 337 -14.56 20.17 4.10
C GLY A 337 -13.73 21.34 3.64
N GLY A 338 -13.60 21.46 2.33
CA GLY A 338 -12.81 22.50 1.69
C GLY A 338 -13.56 23.22 0.58
N THR A 339 -12.83 23.64 -0.43
CA THR A 339 -13.38 24.40 -1.56
C THR A 339 -13.80 23.47 -2.70
N ASN A 340 -14.79 23.90 -3.51
CA ASN A 340 -15.24 23.17 -4.71
C ASN A 340 -15.69 21.71 -4.47
N GLU A 341 -16.10 21.39 -3.24
CA GLU A 341 -16.59 20.05 -2.88
C GLU A 341 -17.95 19.79 -3.55
N VAL A 342 -18.16 18.59 -4.08
CA VAL A 342 -19.45 18.11 -4.56
C VAL A 342 -20.10 17.30 -3.43
N ARG A 343 -20.93 17.94 -2.60
CA ARG A 343 -21.53 17.30 -1.42
C ARG A 343 -23.04 17.14 -1.59
N GLY A 344 -23.53 15.90 -1.64
CA GLY A 344 -24.98 15.63 -1.61
C GLY A 344 -25.62 16.07 -0.29
N THR A 345 -26.83 16.63 -0.35
CA THR A 345 -27.63 17.02 0.83
C THR A 345 -28.92 16.20 0.96
N SER A 346 -29.29 15.49 -0.11
CA SER A 346 -30.44 14.59 -0.15
C SER A 346 -30.03 13.19 -0.60
N ALA A 347 -30.74 12.16 -0.14
CA ALA A 347 -30.56 10.77 -0.59
C ALA A 347 -30.49 10.66 -2.11
N GLY A 348 -29.47 9.96 -2.63
CA GLY A 348 -29.27 9.73 -4.06
C GLY A 348 -28.80 10.95 -4.87
N GLN A 349 -28.68 12.12 -4.27
CA GLN A 349 -28.15 13.30 -4.95
C GLN A 349 -26.68 13.07 -5.33
N ASN A 350 -26.30 13.55 -6.52
CA ASN A 350 -24.94 13.44 -7.03
C ASN A 350 -24.50 11.97 -7.17
N ASP A 351 -25.33 11.13 -7.80
CA ASP A 351 -24.92 9.76 -8.13
C ASP A 351 -23.56 9.77 -8.85
N PRO A 352 -22.54 9.06 -8.33
CA PRO A 352 -21.21 9.02 -8.95
C PRO A 352 -21.24 8.37 -10.34
N GLY A 353 -22.26 7.57 -10.64
CA GLY A 353 -22.41 6.92 -11.94
C GLY A 353 -21.38 5.83 -12.16
N PHE A 354 -21.13 4.96 -11.18
CA PHE A 354 -20.26 3.80 -11.38
C PHE A 354 -20.80 2.88 -12.50
N VAL A 355 -19.89 2.25 -13.25
CA VAL A 355 -20.23 1.33 -14.34
C VAL A 355 -21.00 0.13 -13.78
N ASN A 356 -20.47 -0.55 -12.77
CA ASN A 356 -21.07 -1.72 -12.16
C ASN A 356 -20.84 -1.77 -10.63
N TYR A 357 -21.68 -1.07 -9.87
CA TYR A 357 -21.74 -1.23 -8.42
C TYR A 357 -23.15 -0.94 -7.91
N PRO A 358 -23.78 -1.83 -7.12
CA PRO A 358 -25.08 -1.57 -6.54
C PRO A 358 -24.96 -0.54 -5.41
N LEU A 359 -25.38 0.70 -5.67
CA LEU A 359 -25.32 1.79 -4.67
C LEU A 359 -26.20 1.55 -3.43
N ASN A 360 -27.14 0.60 -3.49
CA ASN A 360 -27.95 0.15 -2.35
C ASN A 360 -27.32 -1.03 -1.57
N ASN A 361 -26.10 -1.44 -1.91
CA ASN A 361 -25.37 -2.48 -1.19
C ASN A 361 -25.26 -2.11 0.30
N PRO A 362 -25.56 -3.04 1.23
CA PRO A 362 -25.53 -2.74 2.67
C PRO A 362 -24.21 -2.12 3.09
N VAL A 363 -24.27 -0.95 3.72
CA VAL A 363 -23.08 -0.17 4.07
C VAL A 363 -22.15 -0.86 5.07
N SER A 364 -22.66 -1.84 5.82
CA SER A 364 -21.89 -2.69 6.73
C SER A 364 -21.36 -3.98 6.09
N SER A 365 -21.68 -4.26 4.83
CA SER A 365 -21.22 -5.46 4.14
C SER A 365 -19.69 -5.43 4.00
N PRO A 366 -18.97 -6.44 4.50
CA PRO A 366 -17.54 -6.56 4.27
C PRO A 366 -17.21 -7.28 2.96
N ASP A 367 -18.21 -7.86 2.30
CA ASP A 367 -18.02 -8.74 1.15
C ASP A 367 -17.84 -7.89 -0.11
N PHE A 368 -16.73 -8.11 -0.80
CA PHE A 368 -16.36 -7.43 -2.04
C PHE A 368 -16.55 -8.39 -3.21
N ASP A 369 -17.26 -7.95 -4.25
CA ASP A 369 -17.42 -8.70 -5.48
C ASP A 369 -16.40 -8.18 -6.50
N THR A 370 -15.50 -9.05 -6.95
CA THR A 370 -14.46 -8.70 -7.92
C THR A 370 -15.00 -8.42 -9.32
N SER A 371 -16.30 -8.68 -9.59
CA SER A 371 -16.96 -8.27 -10.83
C SER A 371 -17.44 -6.81 -10.83
N TRP A 372 -17.40 -6.13 -9.67
CA TRP A 372 -17.75 -4.71 -9.60
C TRP A 372 -16.76 -3.85 -10.37
N ASP A 373 -17.30 -2.79 -10.98
CA ASP A 373 -16.56 -1.81 -11.75
C ASP A 373 -16.89 -0.40 -11.24
N PHE A 374 -15.88 0.21 -10.62
CA PHE A 374 -15.93 1.54 -10.04
C PHE A 374 -15.44 2.63 -11.01
N HIS A 375 -15.19 2.32 -12.28
CA HIS A 375 -15.04 3.34 -13.33
C HIS A 375 -16.30 4.21 -13.39
N LEU A 376 -16.11 5.47 -13.76
CA LEU A 376 -17.20 6.41 -13.98
C LEU A 376 -17.83 6.17 -15.35
N LYS A 377 -19.16 6.20 -15.43
CA LYS A 377 -19.87 6.32 -16.71
C LYS A 377 -19.54 7.65 -17.37
N SER A 378 -19.62 7.71 -18.70
CA SER A 378 -19.30 8.91 -19.49
C SER A 378 -20.15 10.15 -19.15
N ASN A 379 -21.34 9.94 -18.57
CA ASN A 379 -22.23 11.00 -18.10
C ASN A 379 -22.10 11.29 -16.60
N SER A 380 -21.11 10.72 -15.91
CA SER A 380 -20.88 10.98 -14.49
C SER A 380 -20.59 12.45 -14.25
N ILE A 381 -21.25 13.02 -13.25
CA ILE A 381 -21.02 14.39 -12.81
C ILE A 381 -19.68 14.61 -12.10
N ALA A 382 -18.97 13.53 -11.76
CA ALA A 382 -17.62 13.59 -11.19
C ALA A 382 -16.56 13.94 -12.25
N ILE A 383 -16.90 13.82 -13.55
CA ILE A 383 -16.03 14.21 -14.67
C ILE A 383 -15.95 15.74 -14.77
N GLY A 384 -14.74 16.25 -14.97
CA GLY A 384 -14.48 17.70 -15.09
C GLY A 384 -14.55 18.45 -13.76
N LYS A 385 -14.72 17.76 -12.62
CA LYS A 385 -14.77 18.35 -11.28
C LYS A 385 -13.47 18.20 -10.50
N GLY A 386 -12.53 17.40 -10.98
CA GLY A 386 -11.20 17.26 -10.38
C GLY A 386 -10.31 18.46 -10.65
N THR A 387 -9.38 18.73 -9.74
CA THR A 387 -8.33 19.75 -9.87
C THR A 387 -6.97 19.10 -10.12
N THR A 388 -6.12 19.74 -10.92
CA THR A 388 -4.69 19.39 -11.05
C THR A 388 -3.79 20.44 -10.40
N ASN A 389 -4.38 21.46 -9.76
CA ASN A 389 -3.66 22.61 -9.21
C ASN A 389 -3.17 22.35 -7.77
N PHE A 390 -2.30 21.36 -7.63
CA PHE A 390 -1.55 21.08 -6.40
C PHE A 390 -0.24 20.37 -6.76
N VAL A 391 0.71 20.38 -5.82
CA VAL A 391 2.01 19.73 -5.99
C VAL A 391 1.99 18.38 -5.26
N ARG A 392 2.60 17.39 -5.89
CA ARG A 392 2.78 16.04 -5.35
C ARG A 392 4.23 15.89 -4.96
N HIS A 393 4.51 15.10 -3.93
CA HIS A 393 5.88 14.92 -3.43
C HIS A 393 6.78 14.24 -4.47
N PHE A 394 6.26 13.26 -5.21
CA PHE A 394 7.03 12.41 -6.10
C PHE A 394 6.59 12.55 -7.56
N ASN A 395 6.50 13.79 -8.05
CA ASN A 395 6.44 14.06 -9.50
C ASN A 395 7.79 13.78 -10.20
N ASN A 396 8.88 13.80 -9.43
CA ASN A 396 10.15 13.17 -9.77
C ASN A 396 10.19 11.76 -9.18
N PRO A 397 10.81 10.79 -9.87
CA PRO A 397 10.79 9.40 -9.44
C PRO A 397 11.54 9.17 -8.11
N ILE A 398 11.00 8.29 -7.29
CA ILE A 398 11.75 7.57 -6.28
C ILE A 398 12.55 6.48 -7.00
N THR A 399 13.87 6.62 -7.05
CA THR A 399 14.78 5.61 -7.64
C THR A 399 15.28 4.65 -6.59
N PHE A 400 15.32 3.36 -6.93
CA PHE A 400 15.73 2.25 -6.07
C PHE A 400 17.10 1.71 -6.46
N SER A 401 17.77 1.04 -5.53
CA SER A 401 19.11 0.47 -5.75
C SER A 401 19.14 -0.67 -6.77
N ASN A 402 17.99 -1.32 -7.02
CA ASN A 402 17.83 -2.30 -8.09
C ASN A 402 17.58 -1.67 -9.48
N GLY A 403 17.66 -0.34 -9.60
CA GLY A 403 17.50 0.39 -10.86
C GLY A 403 16.06 0.74 -11.21
N LEU A 404 15.05 0.27 -10.46
CA LEU A 404 13.66 0.65 -10.68
C LEU A 404 13.39 2.08 -10.21
N ALA A 405 12.38 2.71 -10.80
CA ALA A 405 11.98 4.08 -10.50
C ALA A 405 10.47 4.21 -10.55
N TYR A 406 9.88 4.85 -9.54
CA TYR A 406 8.43 5.03 -9.43
C TYR A 406 8.09 6.51 -9.29
N VAL A 407 7.16 6.96 -10.12
CA VAL A 407 6.62 8.32 -10.10
C VAL A 407 5.17 8.23 -9.63
N SER A 408 4.75 9.18 -8.80
CA SER A 408 3.34 9.30 -8.47
C SER A 408 2.51 9.53 -9.75
N PRO A 409 1.30 8.95 -9.88
CA PRO A 409 0.42 9.12 -11.06
C PRO A 409 -0.21 10.52 -11.11
N ALA A 410 -0.13 11.22 -12.26
CA ALA A 410 -0.63 12.60 -12.40
C ALA A 410 -2.08 12.76 -11.92
N PRO A 411 -2.46 13.87 -11.25
CA PRO A 411 -3.84 14.09 -10.84
C PRO A 411 -4.75 14.25 -12.06
N ALA A 412 -6.01 13.89 -11.91
CA ALA A 412 -6.98 13.95 -13.01
C ALA A 412 -7.97 15.09 -12.86
N THR A 413 -8.63 15.41 -13.98
CA THR A 413 -9.75 16.35 -14.04
C THR A 413 -11.09 15.71 -13.63
N PHE A 414 -11.10 14.42 -13.24
CA PHE A 414 -12.25 13.76 -12.62
C PHE A 414 -11.98 13.52 -11.12
N ILE A 415 -13.05 13.25 -10.36
CA ILE A 415 -12.98 12.88 -8.94
C ILE A 415 -13.12 11.36 -8.78
N GLY A 416 -12.30 10.75 -7.93
CA GLY A 416 -12.25 9.29 -7.70
C GLY A 416 -11.04 8.61 -8.34
N ALA A 417 -10.93 7.29 -8.09
CA ALA A 417 -9.82 6.42 -8.51
C ALA A 417 -9.87 5.95 -9.95
N TYR A 418 -11.03 5.92 -10.57
CA TYR A 418 -11.18 5.39 -11.91
C TYR A 418 -12.00 6.37 -12.74
N GLY A 419 -11.43 6.86 -13.84
CA GLY A 419 -12.13 7.72 -14.78
C GLY A 419 -13.13 6.94 -15.62
N VAL A 420 -13.47 7.46 -16.79
CA VAL A 420 -14.21 6.68 -17.79
C VAL A 420 -13.32 5.52 -18.28
N ALA A 421 -13.87 4.31 -18.31
CA ALA A 421 -13.19 3.16 -18.90
C ALA A 421 -12.80 3.48 -20.36
N LYS A 422 -11.55 3.20 -20.72
CA LYS A 422 -11.02 3.48 -22.06
C LYS A 422 -11.35 2.38 -23.04
#